data_AF-A0A950LNG7-F1
#
_entry.id   AF-A0A950LNG7-F1
#
_cell.length_a   1.000
_cell.length_b   1.000
_cell.length_c   1.000
_cell.angle_alpha   90.00
_cell.angle_beta   90.00
_cell.angle_gamma   90.00
#
_symmetry.space_group_name_H-M   'P 1'
#
loop_
_entity.id
_entity.type
_entity.pdbx_description
1 polymer ?
#
loop_
_entity_poly.entity_id
_entity_poly.type
_entity_poly.pdbx_seq_one_letter_code
_entity_poly.pdbx_strand_id
1 'polypeptide(L)'
;ARLVPQHVMRRMVYTAKPIPAAELASYGSVAAVVPLDHLHAAALELAADIAAKSPTIIRRAKESLNGIDPIDVKRSYRFEQGFTYKLHVRGVADAQRAAFVEKRDADTSQ
;
A
#
# COMPACT_ATOMS: atom_id res chain seq x y z
N ALA A 1 -0.59 -3.14 6.11
CA ALA A 1 0.74 -3.69 5.77
C ALA A 1 0.69 -5.21 5.52
N ARG A 2 0.19 -5.65 4.36
CA ARG A 2 0.12 -7.10 4.01
C ARG A 2 0.43 -7.45 2.55
N LEU A 3 0.81 -6.45 1.76
CA LEU A 3 1.04 -6.65 0.32
C LEU A 3 2.41 -7.28 0.04
N VAL A 4 3.40 -7.07 0.91
CA VAL A 4 4.78 -7.57 0.75
C VAL A 4 5.24 -8.23 2.06
N PRO A 5 6.32 -9.04 2.06
CA PRO A 5 6.91 -9.60 3.28
C PRO A 5 7.27 -8.52 4.32
N GLN A 6 7.19 -8.86 5.61
CA GLN A 6 7.33 -7.87 6.68
C GLN A 6 8.67 -7.09 6.64
N HIS A 7 9.77 -7.75 6.31
CA HIS A 7 11.08 -7.09 6.19
C HIS A 7 11.13 -6.11 5.01
N VAL A 8 10.47 -6.45 3.89
CA VAL A 8 10.36 -5.57 2.72
C VAL A 8 9.52 -4.35 3.07
N MET A 9 8.37 -4.54 3.73
CA MET A 9 7.52 -3.45 4.19
C MET A 9 8.30 -2.48 5.09
N ARG A 10 9.04 -2.99 6.08
CA ARG A 10 9.86 -2.17 6.98
C ARG A 10 10.94 -1.40 6.21
N ARG A 11 11.65 -2.04 5.28
CA ARG A 11 12.62 -1.38 4.40
C ARG A 11 11.97 -0.24 3.61
N MET A 12 10.81 -0.47 3.00
CA MET A 12 10.07 0.55 2.25
C MET A 12 9.71 1.75 3.13
N VAL A 13 9.12 1.50 4.30
CA VAL A 13 8.70 2.56 5.24
C VAL A 13 9.88 3.36 5.78
N TYR A 14 10.97 2.70 6.16
CA TYR A 14 12.12 3.39 6.79
C TYR A 14 13.01 4.12 5.80
N THR A 15 13.11 3.64 4.57
CA THR A 15 14.00 4.25 3.57
C THR A 15 13.29 5.21 2.64
N ALA A 16 11.95 5.14 2.54
CA ALA A 16 11.14 5.86 1.57
C ALA A 16 11.60 5.69 0.10
N LYS A 17 12.42 4.68 -0.18
CA LYS A 17 12.91 4.41 -1.53
C LYS A 17 11.83 3.73 -2.37
N PRO A 18 11.73 4.07 -3.67
CA PRO A 18 10.81 3.39 -4.56
C PRO A 18 11.17 1.91 -4.71
N ILE A 19 10.16 1.08 -4.94
CA ILE A 19 10.30 -0.35 -5.24
C ILE A 19 9.79 -0.63 -6.66
N PRO A 20 10.52 -1.38 -7.50
CA PRO A 20 10.07 -1.71 -8.85
C PRO A 20 8.80 -2.58 -8.85
N ALA A 21 7.93 -2.40 -9.85
CA ALA A 21 6.71 -3.21 -10.00
C ALA A 21 7.00 -4.71 -10.16
N ALA A 22 8.11 -5.06 -10.83
CA ALA A 22 8.54 -6.45 -11.01
C ALA A 22 8.87 -7.14 -9.67
N GLU A 23 9.47 -6.42 -8.72
CA GLU A 23 9.74 -6.94 -7.39
C GLU A 23 8.43 -7.16 -6.62
N LEU A 24 7.48 -6.22 -6.71
CA LEU A 24 6.13 -6.41 -6.13
C LEU A 24 5.37 -7.59 -6.74
N ALA A 25 5.54 -7.85 -8.03
CA ALA A 25 4.96 -9.01 -8.69
C ALA A 25 5.54 -10.33 -8.15
N SER A 26 6.84 -10.37 -7.83
CA SER A 26 7.46 -11.56 -7.20
C SER A 26 6.88 -11.89 -5.81
N TYR A 27 6.29 -10.92 -5.13
CA TYR A 27 5.59 -11.10 -3.85
C TYR A 27 4.09 -11.37 -4.00
N GLY A 28 3.55 -11.28 -5.22
CA GLY A 28 2.11 -11.41 -5.50
C GLY A 28 1.29 -10.16 -5.18
N SER A 29 1.91 -9.01 -4.87
CA SER A 29 1.19 -7.74 -4.67
C SER A 29 0.64 -7.16 -5.98
N VAL A 30 1.31 -7.47 -7.08
CA VAL A 30 0.99 -7.05 -8.45
C VAL A 30 0.65 -8.31 -9.25
N ALA A 31 -0.53 -8.32 -9.88
CA ALA A 31 -1.00 -9.48 -10.63
C ALA A 31 -0.18 -9.74 -11.91
N ALA A 32 0.22 -8.68 -12.62
CA ALA A 32 1.05 -8.77 -13.82
C ALA A 32 1.83 -7.46 -14.05
N VAL A 33 3.00 -7.56 -14.68
CA VAL A 33 3.77 -6.42 -15.18
C VAL A 33 3.84 -6.55 -16.70
N VAL A 34 3.30 -5.54 -17.40
CA VAL A 34 3.17 -5.53 -18.86
C VAL A 34 3.66 -4.19 -19.42
N PRO A 35 3.98 -4.10 -20.72
CA PRO A 35 4.15 -2.83 -21.41
C PRO A 35 2.97 -1.88 -21.18
N LEU A 36 3.24 -0.57 -21.11
CA LEU A 36 2.23 0.44 -20.74
C LEU A 36 1.02 0.44 -21.68
N ASP A 37 1.26 0.26 -22.97
CA ASP A 37 0.25 0.16 -24.03
C ASP A 37 -0.62 -1.10 -23.90
N HIS A 38 -0.16 -2.12 -23.17
CA HIS A 38 -0.91 -3.35 -22.90
C HIS A 38 -1.63 -3.34 -21.55
N LEU A 39 -1.39 -2.34 -20.69
CA LEU A 39 -1.90 -2.29 -19.30
C LEU A 39 -3.43 -2.44 -19.23
N HIS A 40 -4.14 -1.70 -20.08
CA HIS A 40 -5.60 -1.70 -20.06
C HIS A 40 -6.18 -3.05 -20.53
N ALA A 41 -5.58 -3.63 -21.58
CA ALA A 41 -6.01 -4.92 -22.11
C ALA A 41 -5.80 -6.04 -21.07
N ALA A 42 -4.62 -6.10 -20.43
CA ALA A 42 -4.32 -7.10 -19.40
C ALA A 42 -5.24 -6.97 -18.17
N ALA A 43 -5.59 -5.74 -17.77
CA ALA A 43 -6.51 -5.51 -16.66
C ALA A 43 -7.94 -5.98 -16.99
N LEU A 44 -8.41 -5.74 -18.22
CA LEU A 44 -9.74 -6.17 -18.67
C LEU A 44 -9.83 -7.68 -18.87
N GLU A 45 -8.75 -8.33 -19.31
CA GLU A 45 -8.69 -9.78 -19.43
C GLU A 45 -8.92 -10.45 -18.06
N LEU A 46 -8.19 -10.02 -17.03
CA LEU A 46 -8.40 -10.50 -15.66
C LEU A 46 -9.81 -10.20 -15.14
N ALA A 47 -10.35 -9.02 -15.46
CA ALA A 47 -11.72 -8.66 -15.09
C ALA A 47 -12.76 -9.55 -15.77
N ALA A 48 -12.55 -9.91 -17.04
CA ALA A 48 -13.41 -10.81 -17.80
C ALA A 48 -13.41 -12.22 -17.20
N ASP A 49 -12.26 -12.74 -16.79
CA ASP A 49 -12.14 -14.03 -16.12
C ASP A 49 -12.96 -14.09 -14.81
N ILE A 50 -12.95 -13.01 -14.04
CA ILE A 50 -13.75 -12.88 -12.81
C ILE A 50 -15.24 -12.75 -13.15
N ALA A 51 -15.57 -11.92 -14.14
CA ALA A 51 -16.95 -11.65 -14.56
C ALA A 51 -17.64 -12.86 -15.19
N ALA A 52 -16.88 -13.81 -15.74
CA ALA A 52 -17.40 -15.08 -16.25
C ALA A 52 -17.93 -16.01 -15.14
N LYS A 53 -17.69 -15.70 -13.86
CA LYS A 53 -18.18 -16.49 -12.71
C LYS A 53 -19.53 -15.97 -12.20
N SER A 54 -20.27 -16.78 -11.46
CA SER A 54 -21.53 -16.36 -10.84
C SER A 54 -21.32 -15.15 -9.93
N PRO A 55 -22.06 -14.03 -10.14
CA PRO A 55 -21.92 -12.83 -9.31
C PRO A 55 -22.20 -13.10 -7.83
N THR A 56 -23.15 -14.00 -7.54
CA THR A 56 -23.46 -14.41 -6.16
C THR A 56 -22.28 -15.13 -5.53
N ILE A 57 -21.63 -16.04 -6.26
CA ILE A 57 -20.45 -16.77 -5.77
C ILE A 57 -19.30 -15.80 -5.51
N ILE A 58 -18.97 -14.92 -6.46
CA ILE A 58 -17.85 -13.96 -6.30
C ILE A 58 -18.07 -13.03 -5.10
N ARG A 59 -19.29 -12.54 -4.89
CA ARG A 59 -19.61 -11.70 -3.73
C ARG A 59 -19.42 -12.46 -2.42
N ARG A 60 -19.90 -13.71 -2.31
CA ARG A 60 -19.73 -14.54 -1.11
C ARG A 60 -18.28 -14.95 -0.87
N ALA A 61 -17.53 -15.26 -1.92
CA ALA A 61 -16.10 -15.53 -1.82
C ALA A 61 -15.35 -14.30 -1.30
N LYS A 62 -15.62 -13.11 -1.85
CA LYS A 62 -15.03 -11.85 -1.37
C LYS A 62 -15.39 -11.55 0.09
N GLU A 63 -16.65 -11.75 0.47
CA GLU A 63 -17.11 -11.60 1.86
C GLU A 63 -16.38 -12.56 2.81
N SER A 64 -16.29 -13.84 2.44
CA SER A 64 -15.57 -14.86 3.20
C SER A 64 -14.10 -14.50 3.37
N LEU A 65 -13.40 -14.16 2.29
CA LEU A 65 -11.98 -13.77 2.33
C LEU A 65 -11.73 -12.53 3.19
N ASN A 66 -12.63 -11.54 3.16
CA ASN A 66 -12.53 -10.37 4.04
C ASN A 66 -12.82 -10.73 5.51
N GLY A 67 -13.72 -11.69 5.77
CA GLY A 67 -14.12 -12.09 7.11
C GLY A 67 -13.09 -12.97 7.83
N ILE A 68 -12.32 -13.76 7.08
CA ILE A 68 -11.26 -14.62 7.64
C ILE A 68 -9.88 -13.93 7.68
N ASP A 69 -9.77 -12.69 7.19
CA ASP A 69 -8.52 -11.92 7.29
C ASP A 69 -8.19 -11.73 8.79
N PRO A 70 -7.06 -12.26 9.29
CA PRO A 70 -6.72 -12.16 10.71
C PRO A 70 -6.40 -10.72 11.14
N ILE A 71 -6.24 -9.79 10.18
CA ILE A 71 -5.92 -8.39 10.44
C ILE A 71 -7.18 -7.54 10.29
N ASP A 72 -7.64 -6.94 11.38
CA ASP A 72 -8.65 -5.88 11.33
C ASP A 72 -8.05 -4.62 10.69
N VAL A 73 -8.26 -4.48 9.38
CA VAL A 73 -7.75 -3.36 8.58
C VAL A 73 -8.19 -2.01 9.14
N LYS A 74 -9.42 -1.88 9.65
CA LYS A 74 -9.93 -0.60 10.18
C LYS A 74 -9.21 -0.23 11.46
N ARG A 75 -9.02 -1.20 12.37
CA ARG A 75 -8.27 -1.01 13.61
C ARG A 75 -6.80 -0.71 13.32
N SER A 76 -6.15 -1.49 12.44
CA SER A 76 -4.76 -1.27 12.06
C SER A 76 -4.55 0.09 11.40
N TYR A 77 -5.43 0.52 10.50
CA TYR A 77 -5.36 1.82 9.86
C TYR A 77 -5.51 2.98 10.87
N ARG A 78 -6.46 2.88 11.80
CA ARG A 78 -6.61 3.87 12.88
C ARG A 78 -5.37 3.94 13.76
N PHE A 79 -4.77 2.79 14.07
CA PHE A 79 -3.54 2.74 14.85
C PHE A 79 -2.39 3.44 14.13
N GLU A 80 -2.17 3.13 12.85
CA GLU A 80 -1.16 3.76 12.00
C GLU A 80 -1.37 5.28 11.89
N GLN A 81 -2.59 5.72 11.55
CA GLN A 81 -2.91 7.14 11.46
C GLN A 81 -2.70 7.90 12.79
N GLY A 82 -2.89 7.23 13.93
CA GLY A 82 -2.63 7.80 15.25
C GLY A 82 -1.18 8.26 15.41
N PHE A 83 -0.21 7.60 14.77
CA PHE A 83 1.19 8.06 14.79
C PHE A 83 1.40 9.29 13.92
N THR A 84 0.83 9.30 12.71
CA THR A 84 0.88 10.48 11.82
C THR A 84 0.28 11.71 12.50
N TYR A 85 -0.88 11.55 13.16
CA TYR A 85 -1.51 12.63 13.92
C TYR A 85 -0.62 13.11 15.07
N LYS A 86 -0.06 12.19 15.88
CA LYS A 86 0.86 12.56 16.96
C LYS A 86 2.09 13.32 16.46
N LEU A 87 2.68 12.90 15.34
CA LEU A 87 3.83 13.59 14.73
C LEU A 87 3.48 15.01 14.27
N HIS A 88 2.26 15.21 13.75
CA HIS A 88 1.78 16.53 13.37
C HIS A 88 1.56 17.42 14.60
N VAL A 89 0.86 16.92 15.63
CA VAL A 89 0.63 17.67 16.88
C VAL A 89 1.92 18.03 17.59
N ARG A 90 2.96 17.19 17.49
CA ARG A 90 4.29 17.46 18.05
C ARG A 90 5.11 18.47 17.24
N GLY A 91 4.62 19.01 16.12
CA GLY A 91 5.33 20.00 15.29
C GLY A 91 6.50 19.45 14.48
N VAL A 92 6.94 18.21 14.74
CA VAL A 92 8.04 17.53 14.02
C VAL A 92 7.76 17.48 12.51
N ALA A 93 6.51 17.24 12.13
CA ALA A 93 6.15 17.20 10.71
C ALA A 93 6.28 18.56 10.00
N ASP A 94 6.14 19.67 10.71
CA ASP A 94 6.16 21.01 10.11
C ASP A 94 7.59 21.47 9.85
N ALA A 95 8.51 21.22 10.78
CA ALA A 95 9.94 21.50 10.62
C ALA A 95 10.54 20.73 9.43
N GLN A 96 10.18 19.45 9.27
CA GLN A 96 10.63 18.61 8.15
C GLN A 96 10.07 19.08 6.81
N ARG A 97 8.79 19.49 6.77
CA ARG A 97 8.18 20.04 5.55
C ARG A 97 8.79 21.36 5.13
N ALA A 98 9.01 22.28 6.07
CA ALA A 98 9.65 23.56 5.80
C ALA A 98 11.05 23.38 5.21
N ALA A 99 11.87 22.52 5.82
CA ALA A 99 13.21 22.21 5.35
C ALA A 99 13.23 21.62 3.92
N PHE A 100 12.29 20.72 3.62
CA PHE A 100 12.14 20.16 2.27
C PHE A 100 11.80 21.22 1.22
N VAL A 101 10.86 22.12 1.52
CA VAL A 101 10.48 23.23 0.61
C VAL A 101 11.64 24.20 0.43
N GLU A 102 12.36 24.49 1.51
CA GLU A 102 13.52 25.40 1.54
C GLU A 102 14.80 24.74 0.99
N LYS A 103 14.77 23.45 0.62
CA LYS A 103 15.91 22.66 0.12
C LYS A 103 17.12 22.69 1.06
N ARG A 104 16.89 22.63 2.37
CA ARG A 104 17.91 22.53 3.40
C ARG A 104 17.68 21.30 4.28
N ASP A 105 18.65 20.98 5.11
CA ASP A 105 18.48 19.96 6.13
C ASP A 105 17.50 20.43 7.22
N ALA A 106 16.69 19.50 7.70
CA ALA A 106 15.78 19.73 8.80
C ALA A 106 16.51 19.59 10.13
N ASP A 107 16.20 20.45 11.09
CA ASP A 107 16.65 20.26 12.46
C ASP A 107 15.88 19.11 13.10
N THR A 108 16.62 18.08 13.53
CA THR A 108 16.09 16.84 14.11
C THR A 108 16.40 16.70 15.60
N SER A 109 16.89 17.74 16.28
CA SER A 109 17.28 17.63 17.69
C SER A 109 16.11 17.69 18.70
N GLN A 110 14.86 17.68 18.21
CA GLN A 110 13.64 17.73 19.03
C GLN A 110 13.05 16.37 19.38
#